data_AF-A0A915D0N4-F1
#
_entry.id   AF-A0A915D0N4-F1
#
_cell.length_a   1.000
_cell.length_b   1.000
_cell.length_c   1.000
_cell.angle_alpha   90.00
_cell.angle_beta   90.00
_cell.angle_gamma   90.00
#
_symmetry.space_group_name_H-M   'P 1'
#
loop_
_entity.id
_entity.type
_entity.pdbx_description
1 polymer ?
#
loop_
_entity_poly.entity_id
_entity_poly.type
_entity_poly.pdbx_seq_one_letter_code
_entity_poly.pdbx_strand_id
1 'polypeptide(L)'
;MFQLFRRFRWLYKKLRLRRLRYGIPLTVLAAYTVLGAYIFRHFELEIDEERRRKYRESTEYAFNQVLARMQEVRCEDKLVREDHNLQARHTKDALFWLIDYLNLTQVIEERSESSPWTWIGSMFYAGQLYTTIGYGLPACQTDAGRIATMAYIMVGIPIFLLILAEVGKWLSRALRKFYKRLRNAQQKLPEVEDMARKMSEPVKVGLF
;
A
#
# COMPACT_ATOMS: atom_id res chain seq x y z
N MET A 1 -6.33 -5.06 31.80
CA MET A 1 -5.72 -5.51 30.52
C MET A 1 -5.59 -7.04 30.40
N PHE A 2 -5.08 -7.78 31.40
CA PHE A 2 -4.88 -9.24 31.34
C PHE A 2 -6.14 -10.12 31.21
N GLN A 3 -7.27 -9.71 31.80
CA GLN A 3 -8.51 -10.53 31.75
C GLN A 3 -9.19 -10.52 30.38
N LEU A 4 -9.13 -9.38 29.67
CA LEU A 4 -9.68 -9.26 28.31
C LEU A 4 -8.91 -10.18 27.35
N PHE A 5 -7.58 -10.21 27.47
CA PHE A 5 -6.70 -11.06 26.67
C PHE A 5 -6.97 -12.57 26.89
N ARG A 6 -7.24 -12.97 28.14
CA ARG A 6 -7.63 -14.36 28.46
C ARG A 6 -8.99 -14.73 27.88
N ARG A 7 -9.99 -13.84 27.96
CA ARG A 7 -11.32 -14.08 27.38
C ARG A 7 -11.28 -14.18 25.86
N PHE A 8 -10.52 -13.30 25.20
CA PHE A 8 -10.28 -13.38 23.75
C PHE A 8 -9.60 -14.68 23.36
N ARG A 9 -8.54 -15.09 24.09
CA ARG A 9 -7.85 -16.36 23.83
C ARG A 9 -8.76 -17.57 24.02
N TRP A 10 -9.67 -17.52 24.99
CA TRP A 10 -10.67 -18.57 25.24
C TRP A 10 -11.74 -18.62 24.14
N LEU A 11 -12.29 -17.47 23.74
CA LEU A 11 -13.27 -17.36 22.65
C LEU A 11 -12.69 -17.91 21.33
N TYR A 12 -11.43 -17.54 21.04
CA TYR A 12 -10.68 -18.02 19.88
C TYR A 12 -10.39 -19.53 19.94
N LYS A 13 -10.15 -20.08 21.13
CA LYS A 13 -10.01 -21.53 21.35
C LYS A 13 -11.32 -22.29 21.18
N LYS A 14 -12.46 -21.65 21.47
CA LYS A 14 -13.80 -22.25 21.41
C LYS A 14 -14.33 -22.36 19.98
N LEU A 15 -13.98 -21.42 19.09
CA LEU A 15 -14.28 -21.44 17.65
C LEU A 15 -13.46 -22.47 16.82
N ARG A 16 -12.77 -23.41 17.49
CA ARG A 16 -11.86 -24.40 16.89
C ARG A 16 -12.62 -25.57 16.22
N LEU A 17 -13.29 -25.31 15.09
CA LEU A 17 -13.78 -26.36 14.18
C LEU A 17 -12.66 -26.87 13.25
N ARG A 18 -12.55 -28.21 13.16
CA ARG A 18 -11.38 -28.97 12.70
C ARG A 18 -11.05 -28.92 11.19
N ARG A 19 -11.87 -28.28 10.33
CA ARG A 19 -11.65 -28.25 8.87
C ARG A 19 -11.38 -26.84 8.28
N LEU A 20 -11.84 -25.77 8.94
CA LEU A 20 -11.68 -24.38 8.50
C LEU A 20 -10.45 -23.66 9.11
N ARG A 21 -9.46 -24.44 9.56
CA ARG A 21 -8.40 -24.02 10.50
C ARG A 21 -7.43 -22.94 9.99
N TYR A 22 -7.44 -22.62 8.69
CA TYR A 22 -6.40 -21.79 8.03
C TYR A 22 -6.94 -20.47 7.45
N GLY A 23 -8.18 -20.46 6.97
CA GLY A 23 -8.79 -19.28 6.34
C GLY A 23 -9.47 -18.33 7.33
N ILE A 24 -10.08 -18.84 8.42
CA ILE A 24 -10.85 -18.04 9.38
C ILE A 24 -10.08 -16.79 9.89
N PRO A 25 -8.84 -16.88 10.37
CA PRO A 25 -8.13 -15.69 10.86
C PRO A 25 -7.94 -14.63 9.77
N LEU A 26 -7.62 -15.06 8.56
CA LEU A 26 -7.41 -14.16 7.44
C LEU A 26 -8.72 -13.50 7.00
N THR A 27 -9.83 -14.24 6.97
CA THR A 27 -11.15 -13.70 6.64
C THR A 27 -11.65 -12.73 7.71
N VAL A 28 -11.38 -13.00 9.00
CA VAL A 28 -11.71 -12.07 10.09
C VAL A 28 -10.91 -10.78 9.95
N LEU A 29 -9.62 -10.88 9.62
CA LEU A 29 -8.79 -9.70 9.39
C LEU A 29 -9.26 -8.90 8.16
N ALA A 30 -9.62 -9.57 7.07
CA ALA A 30 -10.16 -8.95 5.88
C ALA A 30 -11.53 -8.27 6.13
N ALA A 31 -12.39 -8.87 6.94
CA ALA A 31 -13.64 -8.22 7.35
C ALA A 31 -13.36 -6.99 8.23
N TYR A 32 -12.37 -7.07 9.13
CA TYR A 32 -11.96 -5.95 9.97
C TYR A 32 -11.36 -4.79 9.16
N THR A 33 -10.55 -5.08 8.13
CA THR A 33 -10.02 -4.04 7.22
C THR A 33 -11.11 -3.36 6.42
N VAL A 34 -12.09 -4.11 5.91
CA VAL A 34 -13.23 -3.54 5.17
C VAL A 34 -14.08 -2.66 6.09
N LEU A 35 -14.31 -3.08 7.33
CA LEU A 35 -15.01 -2.26 8.33
C LEU A 35 -14.24 -0.96 8.61
N GLY A 36 -12.93 -1.04 8.84
CA GLY A 36 -12.09 0.13 9.03
C GLY A 36 -12.13 1.05 7.81
N ALA A 37 -12.00 0.50 6.61
CA ALA A 37 -12.06 1.24 5.36
C ALA A 37 -13.38 2.00 5.20
N TYR A 38 -14.51 1.37 5.53
CA TYR A 38 -15.81 2.02 5.51
C TYR A 38 -15.87 3.22 6.47
N ILE A 39 -15.39 3.05 7.71
CA ILE A 39 -15.37 4.11 8.73
C ILE A 39 -14.51 5.30 8.29
N PHE A 40 -13.26 5.04 7.89
CA PHE A 40 -12.33 6.11 7.51
C PHE A 40 -12.75 6.83 6.24
N ARG A 41 -13.23 6.08 5.24
CA ARG A 41 -13.79 6.67 4.02
C ARG A 41 -14.97 7.57 4.34
N HIS A 42 -15.86 7.16 5.24
CA HIS A 42 -17.02 7.97 5.61
C HIS A 42 -16.62 9.30 6.25
N PHE A 43 -15.62 9.31 7.13
CA PHE A 43 -15.20 10.53 7.82
C PHE A 43 -14.29 11.44 7.00
N GLU A 44 -13.48 10.90 6.09
CA GLU A 44 -12.43 11.69 5.43
C GLU A 44 -12.70 11.99 3.95
N LEU A 45 -13.48 11.17 3.23
CA LEU A 45 -13.61 11.29 1.77
C LEU A 45 -14.12 12.66 1.34
N GLU A 46 -15.29 13.08 1.85
CA GLU A 46 -15.93 14.33 1.45
C GLU A 46 -15.06 15.54 1.81
N ILE A 47 -14.51 15.55 3.02
CA ILE A 47 -13.68 16.66 3.52
C ILE A 47 -12.36 16.77 2.74
N ASP A 48 -11.75 15.65 2.37
CA ASP A 48 -10.52 15.62 1.58
C ASP A 48 -10.79 16.03 0.12
N GLU A 49 -11.88 15.56 -0.50
CA GLU A 49 -12.31 15.98 -1.83
C GLU A 49 -12.57 17.49 -1.91
N GLU A 50 -13.27 18.05 -0.93
CA GLU A 50 -13.50 19.49 -0.88
C GLU A 50 -12.21 20.29 -0.70
N ARG A 51 -11.30 19.82 0.15
CA ARG A 51 -10.00 20.47 0.38
C ARG A 51 -9.16 20.50 -0.89
N ARG A 52 -9.11 19.37 -1.61
CA ARG A 52 -8.38 19.23 -2.88
C ARG A 52 -9.03 20.06 -3.97
N ARG A 53 -10.37 20.12 -4.04
CA ARG A 53 -11.10 20.98 -4.97
C ARG A 53 -10.75 22.46 -4.74
N LYS A 54 -10.84 22.93 -3.50
CA LYS A 54 -10.48 24.32 -3.13
C LYS A 54 -9.02 24.63 -3.45
N TYR A 55 -8.12 23.69 -3.19
CA TYR A 55 -6.70 23.85 -3.51
C TYR A 55 -6.47 23.96 -5.03
N ARG A 56 -7.12 23.10 -5.83
CA ARG A 56 -7.06 23.15 -7.29
C ARG A 56 -7.57 24.49 -7.82
N GLU A 57 -8.75 24.91 -7.39
CA GLU A 57 -9.37 26.19 -7.79
C GLU A 57 -8.48 27.38 -7.41
N SER A 58 -7.94 27.38 -6.18
CA SER A 58 -7.08 28.46 -5.69
C SER A 58 -5.73 28.51 -6.42
N THR A 59 -5.17 27.35 -6.77
CA THR A 59 -3.91 27.25 -7.53
C THR A 59 -4.10 27.74 -8.96
N GLU A 60 -5.18 27.34 -9.62
CA GLU A 60 -5.52 27.80 -10.97
C GLU A 60 -5.77 29.31 -11.00
N TYR A 61 -6.52 29.83 -10.02
CA TYR A 61 -6.74 31.26 -9.87
C TYR A 61 -5.42 32.03 -9.67
N ALA A 62 -4.56 31.56 -8.76
CA ALA A 62 -3.27 32.19 -8.49
C ALA A 62 -2.37 32.18 -9.73
N PHE A 63 -2.30 31.05 -10.45
CA PHE A 63 -1.52 30.93 -11.69
C PHE A 63 -1.99 31.93 -12.75
N ASN A 64 -3.31 32.01 -12.98
CA ASN A 64 -3.89 32.94 -13.95
C ASN A 64 -3.65 34.41 -13.56
N GLN A 65 -3.76 34.75 -12.27
CA GLN A 65 -3.48 36.09 -11.78
C GLN A 65 -2.00 36.47 -11.93
N VAL A 66 -1.07 35.58 -11.57
CA VAL A 66 0.36 35.82 -11.73
C VAL A 66 0.71 36.01 -13.20
N LEU A 67 0.16 35.18 -14.09
CA LEU A 67 0.38 35.30 -15.52
C LEU A 67 -0.11 36.65 -16.06
N ALA A 68 -1.33 37.08 -15.70
CA ALA A 68 -1.86 38.38 -16.10
C ALA A 68 -1.00 39.56 -15.61
N ARG A 69 -0.56 39.52 -14.34
CA ARG A 69 0.31 40.57 -13.77
C ARG A 69 1.69 40.62 -14.41
N MET A 70 2.27 39.46 -14.73
CA MET A 70 3.55 39.41 -15.43
C MET A 70 3.46 39.95 -16.86
N GLN A 71 2.32 39.74 -17.54
CA GLN A 71 2.08 40.29 -18.87
C GLN A 71 1.92 41.82 -18.88
N GLU A 72 1.49 42.43 -17.78
CA GLU A 72 1.43 43.90 -17.61
C GLU A 72 2.84 44.54 -17.55
N VAL A 73 3.88 43.77 -17.20
CA VAL A 73 5.25 44.27 -17.11
C VAL A 73 5.82 44.52 -18.51
N ARG A 74 6.46 45.68 -18.71
CA ARG A 74 7.01 46.07 -20.01
C ARG A 74 8.12 45.13 -20.46
N CYS A 75 7.90 44.46 -21.60
CA CYS A 75 8.93 43.64 -22.26
C CYS A 75 9.96 44.50 -23.00
N GLU A 76 11.22 44.10 -22.91
CA GLU A 76 12.35 44.74 -23.58
C GLU A 76 12.42 44.33 -25.07
N ASP A 77 12.05 43.09 -25.39
CA ASP A 77 12.04 42.56 -26.75
C ASP A 77 10.80 43.03 -27.54
N LYS A 78 11.03 43.69 -28.68
CA LYS A 78 9.97 44.26 -29.52
C LYS A 78 9.10 43.20 -30.18
N LEU A 79 9.68 42.06 -30.58
CA LEU A 79 8.95 40.97 -31.24
C LEU A 79 7.94 40.33 -30.28
N VAL A 80 8.39 40.05 -29.05
CA VAL A 80 7.55 39.48 -28.00
C VAL A 80 6.51 40.48 -27.52
N ARG A 81 6.82 41.78 -27.51
CA ARG A 81 5.90 42.84 -27.11
C ARG A 81 4.75 43.05 -28.11
N GLU A 82 4.97 42.79 -29.40
CA GLU A 82 3.91 42.92 -30.42
C GLU A 82 3.00 41.68 -30.48
N ASP A 83 3.50 40.49 -30.13
CA ASP A 83 2.70 39.26 -30.08
C ASP A 83 2.33 38.87 -28.63
N HIS A 84 1.12 39.24 -28.22
CA HIS A 84 0.58 38.89 -26.91
C HIS A 84 0.53 37.39 -26.62
N ASN A 85 0.33 36.54 -27.65
CA ASN A 85 0.30 35.10 -27.47
C ASN A 85 1.71 34.55 -27.22
N LEU A 86 2.70 35.10 -27.92
CA LEU A 86 4.11 34.78 -27.71
C LEU A 86 4.57 35.21 -26.31
N GLN A 87 4.18 36.43 -25.87
CA GLN A 87 4.42 36.92 -24.52
C GLN A 87 3.80 35.97 -23.46
N ALA A 88 2.54 35.58 -23.64
CA ALA A 88 1.85 34.65 -22.73
C ALA A 88 2.57 33.31 -22.58
N ARG A 89 3.07 32.76 -23.71
CA ARG A 89 3.82 31.49 -23.72
C ARG A 89 5.13 31.62 -22.96
N HIS A 90 5.94 32.64 -23.24
CA HIS A 90 7.20 32.85 -22.53
C HIS A 90 7.01 33.06 -21.03
N THR A 91 6.00 33.83 -20.63
CA THR A 91 5.66 34.02 -19.21
C THR A 91 5.23 32.70 -18.56
N LYS A 92 4.40 31.90 -19.24
CA LYS A 92 3.95 30.60 -18.76
C LYS A 92 5.13 29.62 -18.61
N ASP A 93 6.02 29.56 -19.59
CA ASP A 93 7.21 28.71 -19.57
C ASP A 93 8.16 29.10 -18.44
N ALA A 94 8.38 30.40 -18.22
CA ALA A 94 9.18 30.89 -17.10
C ALA A 94 8.57 30.53 -15.73
N LEU A 95 7.24 30.62 -15.61
CA LEU A 95 6.53 30.25 -14.38
C LEU A 95 6.61 28.75 -14.11
N PHE A 96 6.45 27.91 -15.13
CA PHE A 96 6.67 26.46 -14.99
C PHE A 96 8.10 26.12 -14.65
N TRP A 97 9.07 26.77 -15.29
CA TRP A 97 10.48 26.61 -14.93
C TRP A 97 10.74 26.94 -13.46
N LEU A 98 10.15 28.01 -12.94
CA LEU A 98 10.27 28.38 -11.52
C LEU A 98 9.65 27.34 -10.59
N ILE A 99 8.44 26.87 -10.90
CA ILE A 99 7.74 25.84 -10.11
C ILE A 99 8.57 24.56 -10.06
N ASP A 100 9.13 24.15 -11.19
CA ASP A 100 9.96 22.96 -11.30
C ASP A 100 11.31 23.13 -10.59
N TYR A 101 11.97 24.28 -10.76
CA TYR A 101 13.23 24.61 -10.10
C TYR A 101 13.11 24.61 -8.57
N LEU A 102 11.97 25.05 -8.05
CA LEU A 102 11.64 25.01 -6.61
C LEU A 102 11.10 23.65 -6.14
N ASN A 103 11.01 22.66 -7.04
CA ASN A 103 10.47 21.34 -6.78
C ASN A 103 9.03 21.36 -6.22
N LEU A 104 8.24 22.34 -6.66
CA LEU A 104 6.85 22.52 -6.24
C LEU A 104 5.87 21.70 -7.08
N THR A 105 6.30 21.21 -8.24
CA THR A 105 5.47 20.41 -9.16
C THR A 105 4.82 19.22 -8.44
N GLN A 106 5.62 18.44 -7.69
CA GLN A 106 5.12 17.26 -6.97
C GLN A 106 4.10 17.63 -5.87
N VAL A 107 4.32 18.74 -5.16
CA VAL A 107 3.43 19.18 -4.09
C VAL A 107 2.08 19.64 -4.64
N ILE A 108 2.10 20.36 -5.77
CA ILE A 108 0.90 20.83 -6.44
C ILE A 108 0.12 19.64 -7.00
N GLU A 109 0.80 18.70 -7.66
CA GLU A 109 0.19 17.49 -8.21
C GLU A 109 -0.44 16.64 -7.10
N GLU A 110 0.31 16.29 -6.05
CA GLU A 110 -0.19 15.47 -4.94
C GLU A 110 -1.45 16.07 -4.27
N ARG A 111 -1.55 17.40 -4.18
CA ARG A 111 -2.68 18.10 -3.56
C ARG A 111 -3.82 18.42 -4.52
N SER A 112 -3.58 18.37 -5.83
CA SER A 112 -4.59 18.64 -6.86
C SER A 112 -5.18 17.37 -7.45
N GLU A 113 -4.51 16.23 -7.31
CA GLU A 113 -4.99 14.91 -7.71
C GLU A 113 -6.24 14.45 -6.94
N SER A 114 -6.87 13.38 -7.44
CA SER A 114 -8.02 12.74 -6.81
C SER A 114 -7.75 12.30 -5.38
N SER A 115 -8.80 12.25 -4.56
CA SER A 115 -8.67 11.83 -3.17
C SER A 115 -8.10 10.41 -3.05
N PRO A 116 -7.08 10.19 -2.18
CA PRO A 116 -6.55 8.86 -1.89
C PRO A 116 -7.55 7.99 -1.10
N TRP A 117 -8.66 8.55 -0.59
CA TRP A 117 -9.70 7.85 0.16
C TRP A 117 -10.62 6.99 -0.71
N THR A 118 -10.06 6.33 -1.73
CA THR A 118 -10.72 5.25 -2.47
C THR A 118 -10.99 4.05 -1.55
N TRP A 119 -11.82 3.08 -1.97
CA TRP A 119 -12.03 1.85 -1.19
C TRP A 119 -10.72 1.12 -0.88
N ILE A 120 -9.86 0.96 -1.89
CA ILE A 120 -8.56 0.32 -1.75
C ILE A 120 -7.62 1.18 -0.88
N GLY A 121 -7.57 2.49 -1.11
CA GLY A 121 -6.75 3.41 -0.31
C GLY A 121 -7.16 3.42 1.17
N SER A 122 -8.46 3.34 1.45
CA SER A 122 -8.99 3.27 2.82
C SER A 122 -8.71 1.90 3.47
N MET A 123 -8.74 0.82 2.70
CA MET A 123 -8.30 -0.51 3.17
C MET A 123 -6.80 -0.54 3.45
N PHE A 124 -5.99 0.12 2.61
CA PHE A 124 -4.56 0.27 2.83
C PHE A 124 -4.28 1.05 4.11
N TYR A 125 -4.98 2.18 4.32
CA TYR A 125 -4.92 2.93 5.57
C TYR A 125 -5.27 2.07 6.79
N ALA A 126 -6.41 1.41 6.76
CA ALA A 126 -6.85 0.51 7.82
C ALA A 126 -5.84 -0.62 8.08
N GLY A 127 -5.20 -1.13 7.02
CA GLY A 127 -4.15 -2.15 7.06
C GLY A 127 -2.91 -1.69 7.80
N GLN A 128 -2.32 -0.57 7.37
CA GLN A 128 -1.07 -0.05 7.94
C GLN A 128 -1.17 0.31 9.44
N LEU A 129 -2.39 0.60 9.92
CA LEU A 129 -2.65 0.99 11.30
C LEU A 129 -2.43 -0.17 12.29
N TYR A 130 -3.05 -1.33 12.05
CA TYR A 130 -2.88 -2.48 12.95
C TYR A 130 -1.60 -3.26 12.69
N THR A 131 -1.01 -3.15 11.49
CA THR A 131 0.33 -3.71 11.20
C THR A 131 1.44 -2.84 11.76
N THR A 132 1.12 -1.64 12.28
CA THR A 132 2.08 -0.68 12.81
C THR A 132 3.15 -0.25 11.81
N ILE A 133 2.86 -0.33 10.50
CA ILE A 133 3.76 0.15 9.45
C ILE A 133 3.76 1.67 9.41
N GLY A 134 2.56 2.27 9.31
CA GLY A 134 2.36 3.72 9.41
C GLY A 134 3.16 4.57 8.42
N TYR A 135 2.96 4.39 7.10
CA TYR A 135 3.63 5.21 6.07
C TYR A 135 3.31 6.72 6.16
N GLY A 136 2.21 7.07 6.83
CA GLY A 136 1.75 8.45 6.98
C GLY A 136 0.86 8.95 5.84
N LEU A 137 0.67 8.16 4.77
CA LEU A 137 -0.16 8.52 3.62
C LEU A 137 -1.02 7.32 3.14
N PRO A 138 -2.33 7.51 2.90
CA PRO A 138 -3.16 8.61 3.40
C PRO A 138 -3.23 8.60 4.94
N ALA A 139 -3.55 9.73 5.57
CA ALA A 139 -3.73 9.82 7.02
C ALA A 139 -4.93 10.72 7.35
N CYS A 140 -5.72 10.31 8.35
CA CYS A 140 -6.88 11.08 8.80
C CYS A 140 -6.47 12.48 9.27
N GLN A 141 -7.05 13.50 8.65
CA GLN A 141 -6.81 14.89 9.02
C GLN A 141 -7.93 15.46 9.89
N THR A 142 -9.10 14.83 9.88
CA THR A 142 -10.25 15.23 10.70
C THR A 142 -10.10 14.75 12.14
N ASP A 143 -10.66 15.49 13.09
CA ASP A 143 -10.62 15.10 14.50
C ASP A 143 -11.43 13.81 14.74
N ALA A 144 -12.57 13.66 14.06
CA ALA A 144 -13.36 12.43 14.09
C ALA A 144 -12.58 11.22 13.55
N GLY A 145 -11.90 11.37 12.42
CA GLY A 145 -11.05 10.33 11.83
C GLY A 145 -9.88 9.96 12.74
N ARG A 146 -9.24 10.92 13.39
CA ARG A 146 -8.16 10.67 14.37
C ARG A 146 -8.64 9.87 15.58
N ILE A 147 -9.80 10.23 16.15
CA ILE A 147 -10.39 9.49 17.27
C ILE A 147 -10.77 8.07 16.84
N ALA A 148 -11.37 7.92 15.66
CA ALA A 148 -11.68 6.60 15.08
C ALA A 148 -10.41 5.76 14.89
N THR A 149 -9.32 6.36 14.42
CA THR A 149 -8.01 5.70 14.28
C THR A 149 -7.49 5.18 15.62
N MET A 150 -7.54 6.00 16.67
CA MET A 150 -7.13 5.59 18.02
C MET A 150 -7.95 4.40 18.54
N ALA A 151 -9.28 4.46 18.37
CA ALA A 151 -10.16 3.35 18.76
C ALA A 151 -9.87 2.07 17.97
N TYR A 152 -9.63 2.21 16.66
CA TYR A 152 -9.38 1.10 15.75
C TYR A 152 -8.04 0.40 16.03
N ILE A 153 -6.97 1.13 16.36
CA ILE A 153 -5.67 0.51 16.65
C ILE A 153 -5.65 -0.23 18.00
N MET A 154 -6.40 0.25 19.01
CA MET A 154 -6.48 -0.40 20.32
C MET A 154 -7.00 -1.84 20.22
N VAL A 155 -7.94 -2.08 19.32
CA VAL A 155 -8.51 -3.40 19.07
C VAL A 155 -7.75 -4.16 17.97
N GLY A 156 -7.31 -3.45 16.94
CA GLY A 156 -6.65 -4.01 15.76
C GLY A 156 -5.29 -4.66 16.07
N ILE A 157 -4.43 -3.99 16.85
CA ILE A 157 -3.07 -4.48 17.13
C ILE A 157 -3.10 -5.85 17.87
N PRO A 158 -3.86 -6.03 18.97
CA PRO A 158 -3.95 -7.33 19.63
C PRO A 158 -4.47 -8.45 18.71
N ILE A 159 -5.47 -8.17 17.88
CA ILE A 159 -6.03 -9.14 16.93
C ILE A 159 -4.99 -9.52 15.88
N PHE A 160 -4.31 -8.52 15.31
CA PHE A 160 -3.26 -8.73 14.31
C PHE A 160 -2.11 -9.58 14.84
N LEU A 161 -1.62 -9.30 16.06
CA LEU A 161 -0.53 -10.08 16.68
C LEU A 161 -0.92 -11.55 16.91
N LEU A 162 -2.17 -11.82 17.32
CA LEU A 162 -2.67 -13.19 17.46
C LEU A 162 -2.69 -13.93 16.12
N ILE A 163 -3.11 -13.26 15.06
CA ILE A 163 -3.15 -13.82 13.71
C ILE A 163 -1.74 -14.05 13.18
N LEU A 164 -0.84 -13.08 13.37
CA LEU A 164 0.55 -13.16 12.95
C LEU A 164 1.27 -14.35 13.59
N ALA A 165 1.01 -14.63 14.88
CA ALA A 165 1.57 -15.79 15.56
C ALA A 165 1.10 -17.12 14.95
N GLU A 166 -0.15 -17.21 14.51
CA GLU A 166 -0.65 -18.39 13.80
C GLU A 166 -0.04 -18.49 12.40
N VAL A 167 -0.05 -17.40 11.63
CA VAL A 167 0.56 -17.33 10.28
C VAL A 167 2.05 -17.71 10.32
N GLY A 168 2.78 -17.30 11.36
CA GLY A 168 4.17 -17.72 11.56
C GLY A 168 4.32 -19.24 11.69
N LYS A 169 3.47 -19.90 12.50
CA LYS A 169 3.46 -21.37 12.62
C LYS A 169 3.08 -22.06 11.31
N TRP A 170 2.21 -21.43 10.52
CA TRP A 170 1.84 -21.86 9.17
C TRP A 170 3.06 -21.86 8.26
N LEU A 171 3.72 -20.71 8.17
CA LEU A 171 4.91 -20.51 7.36
C LEU A 171 6.02 -21.47 7.75
N SER A 172 6.32 -21.64 9.04
CA SER A 172 7.39 -22.56 9.45
C SER A 172 7.08 -24.03 9.12
N ARG A 173 5.81 -24.44 9.12
CA ARG A 173 5.41 -25.79 8.70
C ARG A 173 5.50 -25.96 7.18
N ALA A 174 5.12 -24.94 6.43
CA ALA A 174 5.28 -24.90 4.98
C ALA A 174 6.76 -24.97 4.58
N LEU A 175 7.61 -24.14 5.19
CA LEU A 175 9.07 -24.14 4.98
C LEU A 175 9.69 -25.49 5.35
N ARG A 176 9.32 -26.10 6.48
CA ARG A 176 9.81 -27.44 6.83
C ARG A 176 9.40 -28.51 5.81
N LYS A 177 8.17 -28.46 5.30
CA LYS A 177 7.72 -29.38 4.24
C LYS A 177 8.48 -29.13 2.94
N PHE A 178 8.66 -27.88 2.57
CA PHE A 178 9.41 -27.48 1.38
C PHE A 178 10.87 -27.93 1.47
N TYR A 179 11.53 -27.64 2.59
CA TYR A 179 12.90 -28.08 2.86
C TYR A 179 13.05 -29.61 2.81
N LYS A 180 12.12 -30.36 3.43
CA LYS A 180 12.12 -31.84 3.32
C LYS A 180 11.95 -32.31 1.88
N ARG A 181 11.09 -31.68 1.09
CA ARG A 181 10.90 -32.02 -0.33
C ARG A 181 12.17 -31.76 -1.13
N LEU A 182 12.81 -30.62 -0.93
CA LEU A 182 14.08 -30.28 -1.59
C LEU A 182 15.19 -31.26 -1.22
N ARG A 183 15.36 -31.54 0.08
CA ARG A 183 16.35 -32.53 0.55
C ARG A 183 16.08 -33.92 -0.04
N ASN A 184 14.84 -34.38 -0.03
CA ASN A 184 14.49 -35.69 -0.59
C ASN A 184 14.71 -35.74 -2.12
N ALA A 185 14.49 -34.62 -2.83
CA ALA A 185 14.81 -34.52 -4.25
C ALA A 185 16.33 -34.57 -4.49
N GLN A 186 17.12 -33.86 -3.67
CA GLN A 186 18.59 -33.93 -3.73
C GLN A 186 19.13 -35.34 -3.43
N GLN A 187 18.56 -36.07 -2.48
CA GLN A 187 19.01 -37.43 -2.16
C GLN A 187 18.71 -38.44 -3.27
N LYS A 188 17.66 -38.21 -4.09
CA LYS A 188 17.29 -39.11 -5.19
C LYS A 188 18.12 -38.92 -6.46
N LEU A 189 18.79 -37.77 -6.63
CA LEU A 189 19.63 -37.49 -7.79
C LEU A 189 20.81 -38.48 -7.97
N PRO A 190 21.67 -38.73 -6.97
CA PRO A 190 22.79 -39.67 -7.14
C PRO A 190 22.34 -41.13 -7.30
N GLU A 191 21.24 -41.53 -6.65
CA GLU A 191 20.69 -42.89 -6.78
C GLU A 191 20.18 -43.17 -8.20
N VAL A 192 19.54 -42.18 -8.85
CA VAL A 192 19.09 -42.30 -10.24
C VAL A 192 20.26 -42.30 -11.22
N GLU A 193 21.30 -41.50 -10.96
CA GLU A 193 22.51 -41.46 -11.79
C GLU A 193 23.28 -42.79 -11.76
N ASP A 194 23.41 -43.40 -10.58
CA ASP A 194 24.01 -44.74 -10.43
C ASP A 194 23.17 -45.84 -11.10
N MET A 195 21.84 -45.74 -11.05
CA MET A 195 20.94 -46.67 -11.74
C MET A 195 21.06 -46.56 -13.26
N ALA A 196 21.10 -45.33 -13.79
CA ALA A 196 21.29 -45.06 -15.21
C ALA A 196 22.66 -45.58 -15.70
N ARG A 197 23.71 -45.39 -14.89
CA ARG A 197 25.04 -45.93 -15.17
C ARG A 197 25.05 -47.46 -15.27
N LYS A 198 24.42 -48.15 -14.31
CA LYS A 198 24.29 -49.63 -14.35
C LYS A 198 23.50 -50.14 -15.54
N MET A 199 22.45 -49.44 -15.97
CA MET A 199 21.69 -49.81 -17.18
C MET A 199 22.47 -49.58 -18.47
N SER A 200 23.44 -48.66 -18.48
CA SER A 200 24.29 -48.38 -19.65
C SER A 200 25.50 -49.31 -19.79
N GLU A 201 25.83 -50.10 -18.75
CA GLU A 201 26.92 -51.08 -18.84
C GLU A 201 26.51 -52.26 -19.74
N PRO A 202 27.33 -52.64 -20.73
CA PRO A 202 26.99 -53.73 -21.64
C PRO A 202 26.92 -55.05 -20.87
N VAL A 203 25.81 -55.77 -21.03
CA VAL A 203 25.59 -57.09 -20.43
C VAL A 203 26.70 -58.02 -20.92
N LYS A 204 27.59 -58.43 -20.02
CA LYS A 204 28.58 -59.46 -20.32
C LYS A 204 27.83 -60.79 -20.46
N VAL A 205 27.49 -61.14 -21.70
CA VAL A 205 27.04 -62.48 -22.06
C VAL A 205 28.24 -63.40 -21.84
N GLY A 206 28.22 -64.14 -20.73
CA GLY A 206 29.21 -65.16 -20.47
C GLY A 206 29.10 -66.22 -21.56
N LEU A 207 30.11 -66.29 -22.44
CA LEU A 207 30.34 -67.48 -23.24
C LEU A 207 30.78 -68.59 -22.27
N PHE A 208 29.87 -69.51 -22.01
CA PHE A 208 30.20 -70.87 -21.61
C PHE A 208 30.47 -71.71 -22.85
#